data_AF-A0A949WB23-F1
#
_entry.id   AF-A0A949WB23-F1
#
_cell.length_a   1.000
_cell.length_b   1.000
_cell.length_c   1.000
_cell.angle_alpha   90.00
_cell.angle_beta   90.00
_cell.angle_gamma   90.00
#
_symmetry.space_group_name_H-M   'P 1'
#
loop_
_entity.id
_entity.type
_entity.pdbx_description
1 polymer ?
#
loop_
_entity_poly.entity_id
_entity_poly.type
_entity_poly.pdbx_seq_one_letter_code
_entity_poly.pdbx_strand_id
1 'polypeptide(L)'
;MKSIITITSLLLMVVSLNAQQMAQPVKINGKDIYALSLVNEEFISVESVKITEQEINSTKSIEERIQLFINKATSKSFDAIMTRIGTSATLIKYKNPTGNTLAKLTDTFEKDIYFLAVPLKKFKQIQAVELDKTDYALSFNQLVEKYISQATPKIFDALLIENKQIKYIVYE
;
A
#
# COMPACT_ATOMS: atom_id res chain seq x y z
N MET A 1 29.15 56.54 13.55
CA MET A 1 29.40 55.18 13.00
C MET A 1 28.12 54.38 13.17
N LYS A 2 27.36 54.16 12.09
CA LYS A 2 26.08 53.43 12.13
C LYS A 2 26.36 51.98 11.72
N SER A 3 26.35 51.08 12.68
CA SER A 3 26.41 49.65 12.43
C SER A 3 25.10 49.22 11.78
N ILE A 4 25.13 48.91 10.49
CA ILE A 4 24.02 48.26 9.80
C ILE A 4 24.12 46.78 10.14
N ILE A 5 23.27 46.34 11.06
CA ILE A 5 23.07 44.93 11.35
C ILE A 5 22.34 44.35 10.15
N THR A 6 23.06 43.65 9.29
CA THR A 6 22.45 42.81 8.25
C THR A 6 21.83 41.61 8.96
N ILE A 7 20.56 41.73 9.33
CA ILE A 7 19.78 40.58 9.80
C ILE A 7 19.48 39.74 8.55
N THR A 8 20.27 38.70 8.35
CA THR A 8 19.97 37.64 7.39
C THR A 8 18.72 36.92 7.90
N SER A 9 17.55 37.34 7.43
CA SER A 9 16.31 36.58 7.62
C SER A 9 16.48 35.23 6.95
N LEU A 10 16.78 34.21 7.77
CA LEU A 10 16.64 32.82 7.39
C LEU A 10 15.15 32.62 7.14
N LEU A 11 14.74 32.69 5.88
CA LEU A 11 13.44 32.21 5.45
C LEU A 11 13.45 30.72 5.77
N LEU A 12 12.90 30.34 6.93
CA LEU A 12 12.45 28.98 7.16
C LEU A 12 11.39 28.74 6.10
N MET A 13 11.82 28.20 4.95
CA MET A 13 10.92 27.42 4.12
C MET A 13 10.41 26.32 5.04
N VAL A 14 9.25 26.57 5.62
CA VAL A 14 8.36 25.52 6.08
C VAL A 14 7.97 24.79 4.79
N VAL A 15 8.87 23.95 4.31
CA VAL A 15 8.56 22.96 3.30
C VAL A 15 7.45 22.17 3.96
N SER A 16 6.23 22.38 3.48
CA SER A 16 5.10 21.57 3.88
C SER A 16 5.41 20.17 3.35
N LEU A 17 6.15 19.39 4.13
CA LEU A 17 6.53 18.00 3.89
C LEU A 17 5.29 17.11 4.04
N ASN A 18 4.28 17.33 3.21
CA ASN A 18 3.08 16.51 3.19
C ASN A 18 2.86 16.01 1.76
N ALA A 19 3.51 14.87 1.45
CA ALA A 19 3.20 14.03 0.28
C ALA A 19 3.91 12.67 0.27
N GLN A 20 4.96 12.44 1.07
CA GLN A 20 5.94 11.38 0.74
C GLN A 20 5.41 9.94 0.79
N GLN A 21 4.23 9.67 1.36
CA GLN A 21 3.73 8.30 1.57
C GLN A 21 2.23 8.16 1.29
N MET A 22 1.69 8.85 0.28
CA MET A 22 0.28 8.70 -0.10
C MET A 22 0.14 7.95 -1.43
N ALA A 23 -0.88 7.10 -1.51
CA ALA A 23 -1.18 6.30 -2.68
C ALA A 23 -2.69 6.23 -2.94
N GLN A 24 -3.07 5.97 -4.19
CA GLN A 24 -4.45 5.68 -4.55
C GLN A 24 -4.68 4.17 -4.43
N PRO A 25 -5.51 3.67 -3.50
CA PRO A 25 -5.83 2.25 -3.42
C PRO A 25 -6.56 1.78 -4.68
N VAL A 26 -6.33 0.53 -5.05
CA VAL A 26 -7.11 -0.17 -6.07
C VAL A 26 -8.51 -0.46 -5.53
N LYS A 27 -9.50 -0.44 -6.43
CA LYS A 27 -10.88 -0.82 -6.14
C LYS A 27 -11.19 -2.20 -6.69
N ILE A 28 -11.62 -3.11 -5.83
CA ILE A 28 -12.08 -4.46 -6.22
C ILE A 28 -13.54 -4.59 -5.78
N ASN A 29 -14.43 -4.87 -6.73
CA ASN A 29 -15.89 -4.90 -6.51
C ASN A 29 -16.43 -3.64 -5.81
N GLY A 30 -15.90 -2.48 -6.18
CA GLY A 30 -16.28 -1.19 -5.60
C GLY A 30 -15.83 -1.00 -4.16
N LYS A 31 -14.95 -1.86 -3.63
CA LYS A 31 -14.34 -1.74 -2.30
C LYS A 31 -12.91 -1.28 -2.43
N ASP A 32 -12.51 -0.32 -1.60
CA ASP A 32 -11.13 0.15 -1.57
C ASP A 32 -10.26 -0.83 -0.80
N ILE A 33 -9.06 -1.12 -1.31
CA ILE A 33 -8.16 -2.13 -0.74
C ILE A 33 -6.93 -1.46 -0.12
N TYR A 34 -6.74 -1.67 1.19
CA TYR A 34 -5.62 -1.16 1.97
C TYR A 34 -4.76 -2.34 2.46
N ALA A 35 -3.91 -2.85 1.57
CA ALA A 35 -2.95 -3.89 1.89
C ALA A 35 -1.59 -3.26 2.25
N LEU A 36 -1.04 -3.60 3.42
CA LEU A 36 0.20 -2.96 3.96
C LEU A 36 0.13 -1.43 4.03
N SER A 37 -1.07 -0.87 4.14
CA SER A 37 -1.30 0.56 4.17
C SER A 37 -2.33 0.91 5.24
N LEU A 38 -2.41 2.20 5.55
CA LEU A 38 -3.38 2.78 6.47
C LEU A 38 -4.43 3.57 5.72
N VAL A 39 -5.64 3.50 6.24
CA VAL A 39 -6.78 4.29 5.79
C VAL A 39 -6.62 5.70 6.35
N ASN A 40 -6.74 6.72 5.49
CA ASN A 40 -6.61 8.11 5.92
C ASN A 40 -7.94 8.74 6.40
N GLU A 41 -9.07 8.13 6.04
CA GLU A 41 -10.41 8.57 6.44
C GLU A 41 -10.82 7.99 7.80
N GLU A 42 -11.72 8.67 8.52
CA GLU A 42 -12.33 8.09 9.71
C GLU A 42 -13.24 6.91 9.36
N PHE A 43 -13.11 5.81 10.11
CA PHE A 43 -13.89 4.60 9.86
C PHE A 43 -14.33 3.91 11.16
N ILE A 44 -15.23 2.94 10.98
CA ILE A 44 -15.57 1.93 11.98
C ILE A 44 -15.24 0.54 11.43
N SER A 45 -14.85 -0.37 12.32
CA SER A 45 -14.69 -1.79 11.99
C SER A 45 -16.07 -2.44 11.91
N VAL A 46 -16.33 -3.16 10.82
CA VAL A 46 -17.59 -3.88 10.57
C VAL A 46 -17.44 -5.36 10.88
N GLU A 47 -16.37 -5.96 10.39
CA GLU A 47 -16.13 -7.39 10.46
C GLU A 47 -14.63 -7.68 10.37
N SER A 48 -14.19 -8.80 10.91
CA SER A 48 -12.85 -9.34 10.65
C SER A 48 -12.98 -10.71 10.01
N VAL A 49 -12.37 -10.85 8.83
CA VAL A 49 -12.41 -12.08 8.04
C VAL A 49 -11.02 -12.71 8.06
N LYS A 50 -10.99 -14.04 8.18
CA LYS A 50 -9.77 -14.83 8.05
C LYS A 50 -9.93 -15.82 6.89
N ILE A 51 -8.85 -16.04 6.17
CA ILE A 51 -8.73 -17.09 5.16
C ILE A 51 -7.73 -18.14 5.65
N THR A 52 -7.96 -19.39 5.27
CA THR A 52 -7.08 -20.51 5.62
C THR A 52 -5.92 -20.60 4.66
N GLU A 53 -4.87 -21.33 5.04
CA GLU A 53 -3.74 -21.62 4.14
C GLU A 53 -4.19 -22.37 2.87
N GLN A 54 -5.16 -23.29 3.01
CA GLN A 54 -5.72 -24.01 1.85
C GLN A 54 -6.40 -23.05 0.86
N GLU A 55 -7.09 -22.02 1.37
CA GLU A 55 -7.73 -20.99 0.55
C GLU A 55 -6.69 -20.07 -0.10
N ILE A 56 -5.62 -19.73 0.61
CA ILE A 56 -4.50 -18.99 0.03
C ILE A 56 -3.88 -19.78 -1.13
N ASN A 57 -3.68 -21.09 -0.94
CA ASN A 57 -3.09 -22.00 -1.93
C ASN A 57 -3.96 -22.21 -3.18
N SER A 58 -5.26 -21.88 -3.11
CA SER A 58 -6.15 -21.98 -4.27
C SER A 58 -6.21 -20.69 -5.10
N THR A 59 -5.60 -19.60 -4.64
CA THR A 59 -5.53 -18.32 -5.36
C THR A 59 -4.46 -18.32 -6.43
N LYS A 60 -4.72 -17.64 -7.55
CA LYS A 60 -3.78 -17.45 -8.66
C LYS A 60 -3.26 -16.02 -8.77
N SER A 61 -3.67 -15.15 -7.85
CA SER A 61 -3.25 -13.76 -7.76
C SER A 61 -3.49 -13.18 -6.37
N ILE A 62 -2.86 -12.05 -6.09
CA ILE A 62 -3.11 -11.27 -4.88
C ILE A 62 -4.54 -10.74 -4.87
N GLU A 63 -5.04 -10.28 -6.02
CA GLU A 63 -6.40 -9.77 -6.20
C GLU A 63 -7.45 -10.85 -5.93
N GLU A 64 -7.22 -12.09 -6.40
CA GLU A 64 -8.07 -13.23 -6.06
C GLU A 64 -8.07 -13.50 -4.56
N ARG A 65 -6.93 -13.37 -3.87
CA ARG A 65 -6.89 -13.48 -2.40
C ARG A 65 -7.71 -12.40 -1.72
N ILE A 66 -7.67 -11.17 -2.20
CA ILE A 66 -8.53 -10.09 -1.69
C ILE A 66 -10.01 -10.39 -1.97
N GLN A 67 -10.32 -10.93 -3.14
CA GLN A 67 -11.68 -11.34 -3.49
C GLN A 67 -12.20 -12.43 -2.54
N LEU A 68 -11.35 -13.34 -2.05
CA LEU A 68 -11.75 -14.31 -1.02
C LEU A 68 -12.20 -13.64 0.28
N PHE A 69 -11.52 -12.59 0.74
CA PHE A 69 -11.98 -11.83 1.91
C PHE A 69 -13.37 -11.21 1.67
N ILE A 70 -13.60 -10.60 0.51
CA ILE A 70 -14.89 -10.02 0.11
C ILE A 70 -15.99 -11.10 0.08
N ASN A 71 -15.66 -12.27 -0.45
CA ASN A 71 -16.61 -13.36 -0.62
C ASN A 71 -17.01 -13.98 0.73
N LYS A 72 -16.04 -14.19 1.63
CA LYS A 72 -16.26 -14.74 2.98
C LYS A 72 -16.92 -13.78 3.95
N ALA A 73 -16.86 -12.48 3.69
CA ALA A 73 -17.53 -11.48 4.50
C ALA A 73 -19.03 -11.79 4.63
N THR A 74 -19.50 -11.90 5.87
CA THR A 74 -20.92 -12.06 6.19
C THR A 74 -21.65 -10.74 5.98
N SER A 75 -21.04 -9.63 6.36
CA SER A 75 -21.54 -8.29 6.06
C SER A 75 -21.20 -7.89 4.64
N LYS A 76 -22.21 -7.47 3.87
CA LYS A 76 -22.00 -6.84 2.55
C LYS A 76 -21.96 -5.31 2.62
N SER A 77 -22.30 -4.75 3.78
CA SER A 77 -22.29 -3.30 4.03
C SER A 77 -20.95 -2.86 4.64
N PHE A 78 -19.92 -2.81 3.80
CA PHE A 78 -18.62 -2.23 4.10
C PHE A 78 -18.10 -1.48 2.88
N ASP A 79 -17.17 -0.55 3.06
CA ASP A 79 -16.66 0.30 1.98
C ASP A 79 -15.23 -0.08 1.58
N ALA A 80 -14.45 -0.63 2.51
CA ALA A 80 -13.07 -0.98 2.27
C ALA A 80 -12.60 -2.20 3.07
N ILE A 81 -11.46 -2.75 2.65
CA ILE A 81 -10.75 -3.85 3.32
C ILE A 81 -9.36 -3.38 3.70
N MET A 82 -8.96 -3.62 4.95
CA MET A 82 -7.62 -3.36 5.45
C MET A 82 -6.94 -4.66 5.88
N THR A 83 -5.71 -4.90 5.42
CA THR A 83 -4.94 -6.09 5.79
C THR A 83 -3.44 -5.80 5.81
N ARG A 84 -2.72 -6.34 6.80
CA ARG A 84 -1.25 -6.21 6.91
C ARG A 84 -0.52 -7.52 6.63
N ILE A 85 -1.12 -8.65 6.96
CA ILE A 85 -0.44 -9.95 6.89
C ILE A 85 -0.89 -10.80 5.70
N GLY A 86 -2.02 -10.47 5.08
CA GLY A 86 -2.55 -11.20 3.93
C GLY A 86 -3.31 -12.50 4.24
N THR A 87 -3.50 -12.85 5.51
CA THR A 87 -4.31 -14.02 5.97
C THR A 87 -5.54 -13.63 6.79
N SER A 88 -5.56 -12.40 7.29
CA SER A 88 -6.71 -11.76 7.92
C SER A 88 -6.92 -10.37 7.34
N ALA A 89 -8.17 -9.93 7.31
CA ALA A 89 -8.52 -8.59 6.91
C ALA A 89 -9.65 -8.04 7.78
N THR A 90 -9.60 -6.74 8.03
CA THR A 90 -10.67 -6.00 8.70
C THR A 90 -11.46 -5.26 7.63
N LEU A 91 -12.77 -5.49 7.62
CA LEU A 91 -13.72 -4.77 6.79
C LEU A 91 -14.15 -3.52 7.53
N ILE A 92 -14.15 -2.40 6.82
CA ILE A 92 -14.44 -1.11 7.42
C ILE A 92 -15.53 -0.36 6.67
N LYS A 93 -16.21 0.53 7.37
CA LYS A 93 -17.18 1.48 6.83
C LYS A 93 -16.70 2.88 7.15
N TYR A 94 -16.64 3.76 6.15
CA TYR A 94 -16.26 5.15 6.35
C TYR A 94 -17.36 5.87 7.13
N LYS A 95 -16.98 6.71 8.09
CA LYS A 95 -17.96 7.53 8.81
C LYS A 95 -18.48 8.67 7.93
N ASN A 96 -17.58 9.30 7.19
CA ASN A 96 -17.85 10.43 6.29
C ASN A 96 -17.19 10.13 4.94
N PRO A 97 -17.88 9.48 3.99
CA PRO A 97 -17.29 9.18 2.68
C PRO A 97 -17.08 10.47 1.88
N THR A 98 -15.85 10.96 1.83
CA THR A 98 -15.46 12.20 1.14
C THR A 98 -15.13 11.98 -0.35
N GLY A 99 -15.18 10.74 -0.83
CA GLY A 99 -14.90 10.37 -2.22
C GLY A 99 -13.40 10.24 -2.56
N ASN A 100 -12.52 10.94 -1.85
CA ASN A 100 -11.07 10.86 -2.01
C ASN A 100 -10.45 9.91 -0.99
N THR A 101 -10.44 8.61 -1.29
CA THR A 101 -9.93 7.59 -0.37
C THR A 101 -8.45 7.31 -0.61
N LEU A 102 -7.59 8.17 -0.07
CA LEU A 102 -6.14 7.95 -0.14
C LEU A 102 -5.66 6.94 0.90
N ALA A 103 -4.64 6.17 0.54
CA ALA A 103 -3.92 5.27 1.42
C ALA A 103 -2.63 5.94 1.89
N LYS A 104 -2.39 5.92 3.20
CA LYS A 104 -1.09 6.26 3.78
C LYS A 104 -0.24 5.01 3.81
N LEU A 105 0.91 5.03 3.17
CA LEU A 105 1.87 3.93 3.23
C LEU A 105 2.44 3.84 4.65
N THR A 106 2.80 2.64 5.06
CA THR A 106 3.61 2.44 6.26
C THR A 106 5.03 2.10 5.86
N ASP A 107 6.02 2.74 6.49
CA ASP A 107 7.42 2.38 6.32
C ASP A 107 7.61 0.89 6.59
N THR A 108 8.02 0.17 5.55
CA THR A 108 8.24 -1.28 5.63
C THR A 108 9.58 -1.57 4.95
N PHE A 109 10.55 -2.10 5.68
CA PHE A 109 11.87 -2.47 5.15
C PHE A 109 12.64 -1.33 4.46
N GLU A 110 12.53 -0.09 4.96
CA GLU A 110 13.26 1.09 4.44
C GLU A 110 12.98 1.43 2.96
N LYS A 111 11.90 0.87 2.40
CA LYS A 111 11.44 1.13 1.04
C LYS A 111 9.95 1.48 1.07
N ASP A 112 9.53 2.36 0.18
CA ASP A 112 8.10 2.59 -0.02
C ASP A 112 7.51 1.34 -0.70
N ILE A 113 6.39 0.84 -0.17
CA ILE A 113 5.70 -0.34 -0.69
C ILE A 113 4.29 0.06 -1.11
N TYR A 114 4.02 -0.02 -2.41
CA TYR A 114 2.71 0.19 -2.99
C TYR A 114 2.07 -1.16 -3.28
N PHE A 115 1.23 -1.65 -2.38
CA PHE A 115 0.59 -2.95 -2.51
C PHE A 115 -0.88 -2.78 -2.90
N LEU A 116 -1.25 -3.21 -4.11
CA LEU A 116 -2.56 -2.92 -4.71
C LEU A 116 -2.95 -1.43 -4.60
N ALA A 117 -1.97 -0.56 -4.82
CA ALA A 117 -2.14 0.88 -4.78
C ALA A 117 -1.22 1.54 -5.80
N VAL A 118 -1.58 2.72 -6.28
CA VAL A 118 -0.83 3.48 -7.29
C VAL A 118 -0.13 4.66 -6.63
N PRO A 119 1.18 4.87 -6.87
CA PRO A 119 1.88 6.06 -6.40
C PRO A 119 1.27 7.35 -6.95
N LEU A 120 1.17 8.38 -6.12
CA LEU A 120 0.79 9.72 -6.58
C LEU A 120 1.99 10.49 -7.17
N LYS A 121 3.21 10.15 -6.74
CA LYS A 121 4.45 10.72 -7.28
C LYS A 121 4.71 10.14 -8.66
N LYS A 122 5.29 10.94 -9.58
CA LYS A 122 5.78 10.42 -10.86
C LYS A 122 6.92 9.43 -10.63
N PHE A 123 6.95 8.38 -11.44
CA PHE A 123 7.95 7.33 -11.31
C PHE A 123 8.21 6.67 -12.66
N LYS A 124 9.37 6.01 -12.73
CA LYS A 124 9.75 5.14 -13.82
C LYS A 124 9.91 3.72 -13.31
N GLN A 125 9.26 2.76 -13.98
CA GLN A 125 9.53 1.35 -13.77
C GLN A 125 10.89 1.01 -14.37
N ILE A 126 11.77 0.42 -13.57
CA ILE A 126 13.10 -0.01 -14.01
C ILE A 126 13.19 -1.52 -14.20
N GLN A 127 12.33 -2.29 -13.52
CA GLN A 127 12.23 -3.74 -13.65
C GLN A 127 10.84 -4.21 -13.24
N ALA A 128 10.38 -5.30 -13.85
CA ALA A 128 9.20 -6.04 -13.39
C ALA A 128 9.53 -7.54 -13.37
N VAL A 129 9.04 -8.21 -12.32
CA VAL A 129 9.18 -9.66 -12.13
C VAL A 129 7.79 -10.22 -11.88
N GLU A 130 7.44 -11.30 -12.56
CA GLU A 130 6.18 -12.00 -12.29
C GLU A 130 6.27 -12.73 -10.94
N LEU A 131 5.18 -12.73 -10.18
CA LEU A 131 5.09 -13.49 -8.94
C LEU A 131 5.11 -14.98 -9.23
N ASP A 132 5.95 -15.73 -8.52
CA ASP A 132 5.91 -17.17 -8.61
C ASP A 132 4.65 -17.71 -7.92
N LYS A 133 4.18 -18.90 -8.31
CA LYS A 133 3.02 -19.52 -7.66
C LYS A 133 3.24 -19.73 -6.16
N THR A 134 4.47 -20.05 -5.76
CA THR A 134 4.85 -20.22 -4.36
C THR A 134 4.81 -18.92 -3.57
N ASP A 135 4.91 -17.76 -4.23
CA ASP A 135 4.85 -16.45 -3.58
C ASP A 135 3.45 -16.13 -3.06
N TYR A 136 2.42 -16.72 -3.65
CA TYR A 136 1.08 -16.59 -3.11
C TYR A 136 0.90 -17.32 -1.77
N ALA A 137 1.79 -18.23 -1.36
CA ALA A 137 1.72 -18.79 -0.02
C ALA A 137 2.30 -17.85 1.05
N LEU A 138 3.06 -16.83 0.65
CA LEU A 138 3.73 -15.93 1.58
C LEU A 138 2.74 -14.90 2.17
N SER A 139 3.00 -14.53 3.43
CA SER A 139 2.44 -13.31 3.99
C SER A 139 2.97 -12.09 3.23
N PHE A 140 2.25 -10.96 3.26
CA PHE A 140 2.67 -9.78 2.52
C PHE A 140 4.04 -9.26 2.96
N ASN A 141 4.38 -9.32 4.25
CA ASN A 141 5.70 -8.93 4.75
C ASN A 141 6.81 -9.86 4.24
N GLN A 142 6.61 -11.18 4.28
CA GLN A 142 7.57 -12.16 3.77
C GLN A 142 7.79 -12.00 2.26
N LEU A 143 6.72 -11.72 1.52
CA LEU A 143 6.79 -11.45 0.10
C LEU A 143 7.67 -10.23 -0.19
N VAL A 144 7.40 -9.12 0.50
CA VAL A 144 8.18 -7.89 0.34
C VAL A 144 9.66 -8.12 0.68
N GLU A 145 9.94 -8.77 1.80
CA GLU A 145 11.32 -9.07 2.23
C GLU A 145 12.07 -9.92 1.20
N LYS A 146 11.42 -10.97 0.65
CA LYS A 146 11.98 -11.80 -0.43
C LYS A 146 12.42 -10.94 -1.61
N TYR A 147 11.56 -10.06 -2.11
CA TYR A 147 11.83 -9.30 -3.32
C TYR A 147 12.77 -8.11 -3.12
N ILE A 148 12.82 -7.53 -1.92
CA ILE A 148 13.86 -6.54 -1.56
C ILE A 148 15.23 -7.22 -1.47
N SER A 149 15.31 -8.36 -0.78
CA SER A 149 16.58 -9.08 -0.59
C SER A 149 17.16 -9.64 -1.89
N GLN A 150 16.32 -9.94 -2.89
CA GLN A 150 16.74 -10.49 -4.20
C GLN A 150 16.87 -9.43 -5.32
N ALA A 151 16.53 -8.17 -5.05
CA ALA A 151 16.51 -7.11 -6.05
C ALA A 151 17.83 -6.95 -6.83
N THR A 152 17.73 -6.88 -8.17
CA THR A 152 18.86 -6.61 -9.07
C THR A 152 18.38 -5.76 -10.25
N PRO A 153 18.73 -4.46 -10.35
CA PRO A 153 19.73 -3.76 -9.53
C PRO A 153 19.25 -3.46 -8.09
N LYS A 154 20.20 -3.34 -7.16
CA LYS A 154 19.92 -3.03 -5.74
C LYS A 154 19.42 -1.59 -5.50
N ILE A 155 19.46 -0.74 -6.52
CA ILE A 155 19.10 0.68 -6.43
C ILE A 155 17.71 0.87 -7.03
N PHE A 156 16.73 1.00 -6.16
CA PHE A 156 15.35 1.36 -6.46
C PHE A 156 14.78 2.12 -5.25
N ASP A 157 13.76 2.94 -5.47
CA ASP A 157 13.14 3.74 -4.41
C ASP A 157 11.98 2.99 -3.75
N ALA A 158 11.19 2.26 -4.54
CA ALA A 158 9.98 1.63 -4.08
C ALA A 158 9.66 0.31 -4.81
N LEU A 159 8.82 -0.52 -4.18
CA LEU A 159 8.17 -1.66 -4.81
C LEU A 159 6.70 -1.35 -5.08
N LEU A 160 6.24 -1.69 -6.27
CA LEU A 160 4.83 -1.70 -6.64
C LEU A 160 4.39 -3.15 -6.90
N ILE A 161 3.44 -3.61 -6.09
CA ILE A 161 2.96 -5.00 -6.06
C ILE A 161 1.49 -5.02 -6.46
N GLU A 162 1.23 -5.45 -7.69
CA GLU A 162 -0.11 -5.50 -8.28
C GLU A 162 -0.07 -6.34 -9.56
N ASN A 163 -1.23 -6.78 -10.04
CA ASN A 163 -1.39 -7.44 -11.34
C ASN A 163 -0.43 -8.61 -11.52
N LYS A 164 -0.27 -9.43 -10.47
CA LYS A 164 0.64 -10.59 -10.42
C LYS A 164 2.13 -10.26 -10.59
N GLN A 165 2.53 -9.01 -10.39
CA GLN A 165 3.91 -8.58 -10.60
C GLN A 165 4.47 -7.81 -9.41
N ILE A 166 5.78 -7.91 -9.25
CA ILE A 166 6.60 -7.00 -8.44
C ILE A 166 7.33 -6.09 -9.41
N LYS A 167 7.04 -4.78 -9.33
CA LYS A 167 7.67 -3.74 -10.12
C LYS A 167 8.60 -2.95 -9.22
N TYR A 168 9.84 -2.80 -9.66
CA TYR A 168 10.83 -1.93 -9.04
C TYR A 168 10.75 -0.57 -9.71
N ILE A 169 10.56 0.48 -8.92
CA ILE A 169 10.39 1.83 -9.45
C ILE A 169 11.40 2.80 -8.83
N VAL A 170 11.76 3.81 -9.62
CA VAL A 170 12.49 4.99 -9.15
C VAL A 170 11.59 6.21 -9.35
N TYR A 171 11.63 7.12 -8.40
CA TYR A 171 10.85 8.34 -8.50
C TYR A 171 11.50 9.33 -9.47
N GLU A 172 10.66 10.11 -10.13
CA GLU A 172 11.07 11.25 -10.96
C GLU A 172 11.04 12.57 -10.18
#